data_AF-A0A0D9V7Y7-F1
#
_entry.id   AF-A0A0D9V7Y7-F1
#
_cell.length_a   1.000
_cell.length_b   1.000
_cell.length_c   1.000
_cell.angle_alpha   90.00
_cell.angle_beta   90.00
_cell.angle_gamma   90.00
#
_symmetry.space_group_name_H-M   'P 1'
#
loop_
_entity.id
_entity.type
_entity.pdbx_description
1 polymer ?
#
loop_
_entity_poly.entity_id
_entity_poly.type
_entity_poly.pdbx_seq_one_letter_code
_entity_poly.pdbx_strand_id
1 'polypeptide(L)'
;MEVDLPSKRGRVMAPENTVSRDFLSVLPKGIIHHIMSFLDVCQVVWMCVLSQRWRNLWRFVPCVNANFNEFNTSSSIVDNLTEDELVFRRFINWLLEHRDPDAAIYTFYLEYCIFEEENNEDNSEDANRWISLALQKRCRILKVSNEEYCNLQLDHSVLTSKYLTRVVFDNVSLDQGFFEQLEMGCPAMQVLTLYGCVIGDIKISSKSLKILNFNECQFEDKSYISIPSVTSLTMYQPEGFVPIINDVASLVIASADLNKCDASDMRHLLWSLSGVKKLEFDYQGYKMKIENNLQFWLKFDHLVDLTLGQWCVDSDFYALVIFLQSSPRLEKLTLKLEILPPNYKIPYDEHIKVQKESGEHIIGELKERSFTCEHLNSVEIISMEQDEYLANRVVGLFVDSGVTSVRFDIKFWWSQVTFWMPSFHQELHD
;
A
#
# COMPACT_ATOMS: atom_id res chain seq x y z
N MET A 1 -37.67 72.35 36.92
CA MET A 1 -37.01 71.60 35.84
C MET A 1 -35.52 71.93 35.92
N GLU A 2 -34.84 71.28 36.86
CA GLU A 2 -33.39 71.12 36.86
C GLU A 2 -33.07 69.96 35.91
N VAL A 3 -32.03 70.13 35.09
CA VAL A 3 -31.33 69.00 34.47
C VAL A 3 -29.85 69.21 34.74
N ASP A 4 -29.39 68.55 35.79
CA ASP A 4 -27.98 68.37 36.13
C ASP A 4 -27.26 67.57 35.04
N LEU A 5 -26.15 68.11 34.51
CA LEU A 5 -25.19 67.38 33.69
C LEU A 5 -23.97 67.07 34.56
N PRO A 6 -23.64 65.78 34.81
CA PRO A 6 -22.57 65.43 35.73
C PRO A 6 -21.18 65.55 35.07
N SER A 7 -20.24 65.91 35.93
CA SER A 7 -18.82 66.07 35.65
C SER A 7 -18.09 64.74 35.35
N LYS A 8 -17.00 64.87 34.59
CA LYS A 8 -15.76 64.05 34.60
C LYS A 8 -15.94 62.52 34.72
N ARG A 9 -15.92 61.83 33.58
CA ARG A 9 -15.42 60.44 33.51
C ARG A 9 -14.00 60.46 32.98
N GLY A 10 -13.07 59.95 33.78
CA GLY A 10 -11.67 59.78 33.42
C GLY A 10 -11.54 58.97 32.14
N ARG A 11 -10.56 59.37 31.30
CA ARG A 11 -10.04 58.55 30.22
C ARG A 11 -9.56 57.23 30.84
N VAL A 12 -10.37 56.18 30.75
CA VAL A 12 -9.86 54.82 30.86
C VAL A 12 -9.02 54.63 29.61
N MET A 13 -7.70 54.59 29.77
CA MET A 13 -6.80 54.05 28.76
C MET A 13 -7.31 52.65 28.46
N ALA A 14 -7.87 52.46 27.27
CA ALA A 14 -7.95 51.13 26.68
C ALA A 14 -6.52 50.57 26.68
N PRO A 15 -6.32 49.31 27.08
CA PRO A 15 -4.99 48.73 27.09
C PRO A 15 -4.40 48.88 25.68
N GLU A 16 -3.15 49.35 25.64
CA GLU A 16 -2.35 49.42 24.44
C GLU A 16 -2.59 48.17 23.60
N ASN A 17 -2.92 48.38 22.33
CA ASN A 17 -2.97 47.34 21.31
C ASN A 17 -1.85 46.36 21.60
N THR A 18 -2.20 45.15 22.06
CA THR A 18 -1.33 44.01 21.91
C THR A 18 -1.14 43.90 20.41
N VAL A 19 -0.07 44.49 19.89
CA VAL A 19 0.44 44.21 18.56
C VAL A 19 0.46 42.70 18.53
N SER A 20 -0.46 42.10 17.78
CA SER A 20 -0.46 40.67 17.52
C SER A 20 0.93 40.41 16.94
N ARG A 21 1.87 39.98 17.80
CA ARG A 21 3.24 39.74 17.38
C ARG A 21 3.11 38.57 16.43
N ASP A 22 3.38 38.81 15.16
CA ASP A 22 3.41 37.77 14.13
C ASP A 22 4.59 36.84 14.43
N PHE A 23 4.41 35.91 15.38
CA PHE A 23 5.42 34.93 15.78
C PHE A 23 5.76 33.98 14.62
N LEU A 24 4.87 33.84 13.64
CA LEU A 24 5.07 33.04 12.44
C LEU A 24 6.08 33.70 11.49
N SER A 25 6.10 35.04 11.39
CA SER A 25 7.11 35.77 10.60
C SER A 25 8.55 35.63 11.11
N VAL A 26 8.72 35.31 12.40
CA VAL A 26 10.03 35.19 13.07
C VAL A 26 10.72 33.86 12.74
N LEU A 27 9.99 32.88 12.21
CA LEU A 27 10.54 31.56 11.93
C LEU A 27 11.60 31.59 10.80
N PRO A 28 12.71 30.82 10.96
CA PRO A 28 13.67 30.56 9.90
C PRO A 28 13.01 29.94 8.66
N LYS A 29 13.50 30.30 7.47
CA LYS A 29 12.95 29.79 6.19
C LYS A 29 12.91 28.27 6.12
N GLY A 30 13.93 27.59 6.64
CA GLY A 30 14.01 26.13 6.65
C GLY A 30 12.88 25.48 7.45
N ILE A 31 12.49 26.07 8.59
CA ILE A 31 11.37 25.55 9.40
C ILE A 31 10.05 25.78 8.67
N ILE A 32 9.88 26.94 8.04
CA ILE A 32 8.64 27.23 7.27
C ILE A 32 8.51 26.25 6.10
N HIS A 33 9.59 25.95 5.36
CA HIS A 33 9.56 24.95 4.29
C HIS A 33 9.24 23.55 4.81
N HIS A 34 9.74 23.19 5.98
CA HIS A 34 9.43 21.90 6.61
C HIS A 34 7.96 21.83 7.05
N ILE A 35 7.41 22.89 7.64
CA ILE A 35 5.97 22.95 7.96
C ILE A 35 5.15 22.84 6.69
N MET A 36 5.49 23.63 5.66
CA MET A 36 4.79 23.61 4.36
C MET A 36 4.92 22.27 3.63
N SER A 37 5.94 21.45 3.90
CA SER A 37 6.05 20.15 3.26
C SER A 37 5.02 19.12 3.74
N PHE A 38 4.34 19.39 4.86
CA PHE A 38 3.25 18.56 5.37
C PHE A 38 1.85 19.09 4.99
N LEU A 39 1.80 20.18 4.23
CA LEU A 39 0.54 20.83 3.85
C LEU A 39 0.21 20.54 2.39
N ASP A 40 -1.07 20.50 2.10
CA ASP A 40 -1.58 20.43 0.74
C ASP A 40 -1.34 21.75 -0.01
N VAL A 41 -1.31 21.68 -1.33
CA VAL A 41 -0.99 22.85 -2.16
C VAL A 41 -1.93 24.03 -1.92
N CYS A 42 -3.22 23.82 -1.67
CA CYS A 42 -4.11 24.93 -1.35
C CYS A 42 -3.69 25.56 -0.04
N GLN A 43 -3.53 24.76 1.02
CA GLN A 43 -3.13 25.22 2.33
C GLN A 43 -1.81 26.01 2.28
N VAL A 44 -0.81 25.53 1.52
CA VAL A 44 0.45 26.25 1.32
C VAL A 44 0.20 27.65 0.73
N VAL A 45 -0.67 27.76 -0.28
CA VAL A 45 -1.03 29.04 -0.90
C VAL A 45 -1.89 29.91 0.04
N TRP A 46 -2.80 29.34 0.83
CA TRP A 46 -3.59 30.07 1.84
C TRP A 46 -2.70 30.66 2.93
N MET A 47 -1.71 29.89 3.41
CA MET A 47 -0.74 30.35 4.42
C MET A 47 0.09 31.55 3.91
N CYS A 48 0.21 31.74 2.60
CA CYS A 48 0.88 32.89 2.00
C CYS A 48 0.13 34.22 2.21
N VAL A 49 -1.14 34.19 2.61
CA VAL A 49 -1.94 35.38 2.96
C VAL A 49 -1.62 35.86 4.38
N LEU A 50 -1.18 34.97 5.27
CA LEU A 50 -0.98 35.28 6.69
C LEU A 50 0.20 36.21 6.96
N SER A 51 1.20 36.26 6.08
CA SER A 51 2.37 37.12 6.25
C SER A 51 3.04 37.47 4.92
N GLN A 52 3.51 38.72 4.77
CA GLN A 52 4.21 39.17 3.55
C GLN A 52 5.46 38.34 3.25
N ARG A 53 6.13 37.82 4.27
CA ARG A 53 7.34 37.00 4.14
C ARG A 53 7.04 35.63 3.53
N TRP A 54 5.80 35.14 3.66
CA TRP A 54 5.40 33.80 3.23
C TRP A 54 4.88 33.81 1.80
N ARG A 55 4.46 34.98 1.30
CA ARG A 55 3.84 35.21 -0.01
C ARG A 55 4.51 34.50 -1.20
N ASN A 56 5.83 34.36 -1.17
CA ASN A 56 6.61 33.76 -2.26
C ASN A 56 7.28 32.44 -1.88
N LEU A 57 7.10 31.94 -0.65
CA LEU A 57 7.79 30.73 -0.18
C LEU A 57 7.24 29.47 -0.85
N TRP A 58 5.94 29.43 -1.15
CA TRP A 58 5.27 28.33 -1.85
C TRP A 58 5.98 27.93 -3.16
N ARG A 59 6.57 28.89 -3.87
CA ARG A 59 7.29 28.69 -5.14
C ARG A 59 8.54 27.80 -5.01
N PHE A 60 9.07 27.68 -3.79
CA PHE A 60 10.29 26.93 -3.47
C PHE A 60 10.02 25.68 -2.61
N VAL A 61 8.76 25.40 -2.25
CA VAL A 61 8.42 24.28 -1.36
C VAL A 61 8.70 22.96 -2.08
N PRO A 62 9.61 22.11 -1.60
CA PRO A 62 10.04 20.92 -2.34
C PRO A 62 9.00 19.80 -2.38
N CYS A 63 7.95 19.87 -1.57
CA CYS A 63 6.82 18.95 -1.59
C CYS A 63 5.65 19.63 -2.33
N VAL A 64 5.02 18.90 -3.22
CA VAL A 64 3.79 19.31 -3.89
C VAL A 64 2.77 18.21 -3.65
N ASN A 65 1.78 18.48 -2.79
CA ASN A 65 0.66 17.59 -2.57
C ASN A 65 -0.59 18.17 -3.21
N ALA A 66 -0.89 17.72 -4.44
CA ALA A 66 -2.03 18.13 -5.23
C ALA A 66 -3.21 17.19 -4.92
N ASN A 67 -4.04 17.60 -3.96
CA ASN A 67 -5.19 16.82 -3.53
C ASN A 67 -6.51 17.36 -4.11
N PHE A 68 -7.18 16.57 -4.94
CA PHE A 68 -8.47 16.91 -5.53
C PHE A 68 -9.57 17.12 -4.47
N ASN A 69 -9.55 16.38 -3.36
CA ASN A 69 -10.54 16.48 -2.30
C ASN A 69 -10.59 17.85 -1.59
N GLU A 70 -9.54 18.68 -1.72
CA GLU A 70 -9.59 20.07 -1.25
C GLU A 70 -10.55 20.95 -2.05
N PHE A 71 -10.90 20.52 -3.27
CA PHE A 71 -11.75 21.26 -4.20
C PHE A 71 -13.17 20.71 -4.26
N ASN A 72 -13.38 19.45 -3.85
CA ASN A 72 -14.69 18.82 -3.81
C ASN A 72 -15.60 19.52 -2.78
N THR A 73 -16.42 20.46 -3.26
CA THR A 73 -17.16 21.39 -2.38
C THR A 73 -18.60 20.92 -2.12
N SER A 74 -19.06 19.85 -2.79
CA SER A 74 -20.49 19.48 -2.79
C SER A 74 -20.77 18.04 -2.37
N SER A 75 -21.76 17.87 -1.49
CA SER A 75 -22.29 16.57 -1.06
C SER A 75 -23.33 15.98 -2.04
N SER A 76 -23.53 16.58 -3.22
CA SER A 76 -24.45 16.06 -4.26
C SER A 76 -23.64 15.60 -5.47
N ILE A 77 -23.58 14.28 -5.63
CA ILE A 77 -22.52 13.49 -6.27
C ILE A 77 -22.46 13.60 -7.82
N VAL A 78 -23.21 14.48 -8.50
CA VAL A 78 -23.29 14.39 -9.98
C VAL A 78 -23.23 15.73 -10.72
N ASP A 79 -23.76 16.83 -10.19
CA ASP A 79 -23.93 18.05 -11.00
C ASP A 79 -22.75 19.05 -10.95
N ASN A 80 -21.86 19.00 -9.95
CA ASN A 80 -20.79 19.99 -9.76
C ASN A 80 -19.35 19.44 -9.91
N LEU A 81 -19.18 18.13 -10.08
CA LEU A 81 -17.85 17.49 -10.07
C LEU A 81 -16.97 17.92 -11.26
N THR A 82 -17.59 18.20 -12.40
CA THR A 82 -16.89 18.73 -13.59
C THR A 82 -16.36 20.14 -13.38
N GLU A 83 -17.08 21.00 -12.65
CA GLU A 83 -16.59 22.34 -12.30
C GLU A 83 -15.41 22.26 -11.31
N ASP A 84 -15.51 21.41 -10.29
CA ASP A 84 -14.44 21.20 -9.31
C ASP A 84 -13.16 20.65 -9.98
N GLU A 85 -13.29 19.72 -10.94
CA GLU A 85 -12.18 19.22 -11.76
C GLU A 85 -11.51 20.33 -12.57
N LEU A 86 -12.29 21.18 -13.25
CA LEU A 86 -11.75 22.29 -14.02
C LEU A 86 -11.03 23.32 -13.15
N VAL A 87 -11.57 23.61 -11.95
CA VAL A 87 -10.92 24.51 -10.98
C VAL A 87 -9.61 23.90 -10.50
N PHE A 88 -9.60 22.62 -10.15
CA PHE A 88 -8.40 21.89 -9.76
C PHE A 88 -7.34 21.92 -10.87
N ARG A 89 -7.70 21.51 -12.10
CA ARG A 89 -6.80 21.52 -13.27
C ARG A 89 -6.17 22.89 -13.48
N ARG A 90 -6.99 23.96 -13.47
CA ARG A 90 -6.51 25.34 -13.64
C ARG A 90 -5.58 25.76 -12.51
N PHE A 91 -5.89 25.38 -11.28
CA PHE A 91 -5.06 25.69 -10.12
C PHE A 91 -3.71 24.98 -10.18
N ILE A 92 -3.68 23.67 -10.47
CA ILE A 92 -2.42 22.90 -10.57
C ILE A 92 -1.56 23.38 -11.73
N ASN A 93 -2.16 23.63 -12.90
CA ASN A 93 -1.47 24.22 -14.04
C ASN A 93 -0.84 25.57 -13.65
N TRP A 94 -1.62 26.48 -13.06
CA TRP A 94 -1.10 27.76 -12.58
C TRP A 94 0.05 27.58 -11.58
N LEU A 95 -0.12 26.67 -10.60
CA LEU A 95 0.86 26.43 -9.55
C LEU A 95 2.18 25.94 -10.14
N LEU A 96 2.15 24.93 -11.01
CA LEU A 96 3.36 24.37 -11.62
C LEU A 96 4.05 25.36 -12.56
N GLU A 97 3.30 26.18 -13.31
CA GLU A 97 3.84 27.22 -14.19
C GLU A 97 4.52 28.36 -13.43
N HIS A 98 4.04 28.70 -12.24
CA HIS A 98 4.51 29.85 -11.47
C HIS A 98 5.57 29.48 -10.41
N ARG A 99 5.90 28.20 -10.25
CA ARG A 99 7.01 27.76 -9.40
C ARG A 99 8.34 28.33 -9.87
N ASP A 100 9.30 28.40 -8.96
CA ASP A 100 10.63 28.87 -9.30
C ASP A 100 11.32 27.84 -10.24
N PRO A 101 11.92 28.28 -11.37
CA PRO A 101 12.54 27.37 -12.32
C PRO A 101 13.66 26.51 -11.73
N ASP A 102 14.39 27.01 -10.74
CA ASP A 102 15.53 26.32 -10.13
C ASP A 102 15.13 25.49 -8.88
N ALA A 103 13.90 25.69 -8.37
CA ALA A 103 13.39 24.93 -7.25
C ALA A 103 13.08 23.48 -7.65
N ALA A 104 13.73 22.55 -6.98
CA ALA A 104 13.42 21.14 -7.12
C ALA A 104 12.06 20.80 -6.48
N ILE A 105 11.37 19.83 -7.07
CA ILE A 105 10.26 19.11 -6.45
C ILE A 105 10.86 17.78 -6.04
N TYR A 106 11.02 17.51 -4.75
CA TYR A 106 11.52 16.21 -4.28
C TYR A 106 10.42 15.18 -4.15
N THR A 107 9.22 15.65 -3.80
CA THR A 107 8.04 14.82 -3.56
C THR A 107 6.87 15.43 -4.32
N PHE A 108 6.22 14.62 -5.13
CA PHE A 108 5.02 14.98 -5.87
C PHE A 108 3.94 13.95 -5.58
N TYR A 109 2.87 14.40 -4.95
CA TYR A 109 1.67 13.62 -4.69
C TYR A 109 0.54 14.21 -5.52
N LEU A 110 -0.12 13.36 -6.29
CA LEU A 110 -1.27 13.70 -7.10
C LEU A 110 -2.40 12.76 -6.72
N GLU A 111 -3.43 13.32 -6.13
CA GLU A 111 -4.70 12.64 -5.89
C GLU A 111 -5.70 13.30 -6.84
N TYR A 112 -6.12 12.54 -7.83
CA TYR A 112 -6.89 13.00 -8.97
C TYR A 112 -8.21 12.24 -9.06
N CYS A 113 -9.20 12.83 -9.70
CA CYS A 113 -10.48 12.19 -9.94
C CYS A 113 -10.84 12.36 -11.41
N ILE A 114 -10.78 11.24 -12.15
CA ILE A 114 -11.16 11.18 -13.57
C ILE A 114 -12.61 10.74 -13.67
N PHE A 115 -13.43 11.53 -14.34
CA PHE A 115 -14.82 11.19 -14.63
C PHE A 115 -14.97 10.65 -16.06
N GLU A 116 -15.80 9.62 -16.23
CA GLU A 116 -16.15 9.06 -17.53
C GLU A 116 -17.11 10.04 -18.25
N GLU A 117 -16.57 10.95 -19.07
CA GLU A 117 -17.38 11.70 -20.02
C GLU A 117 -17.53 10.89 -21.31
N GLU A 118 -18.75 10.82 -21.87
CA GLU A 118 -19.11 10.02 -23.05
C GLU A 118 -18.26 10.27 -24.32
N ASN A 119 -17.25 11.18 -24.31
CA ASN A 119 -16.45 11.54 -25.48
C ASN A 119 -14.96 11.95 -25.21
N ASN A 120 -14.38 11.77 -24.03
CA ASN A 120 -13.01 12.24 -23.79
C ASN A 120 -11.97 11.11 -23.75
N GLU A 121 -11.30 10.89 -24.87
CA GLU A 121 -10.09 10.04 -24.98
C GLU A 121 -8.86 10.63 -24.24
N ASP A 122 -8.94 11.87 -23.71
CA ASP A 122 -7.80 12.65 -23.20
C ASP A 122 -7.85 13.01 -21.69
N ASN A 123 -8.70 12.37 -20.89
CA ASN A 123 -8.86 12.74 -19.47
C ASN A 123 -7.59 12.56 -18.61
N SER A 124 -6.60 11.80 -19.09
CA SER A 124 -5.32 11.58 -18.39
C SER A 124 -4.19 12.52 -18.86
N GLU A 125 -4.39 13.34 -19.90
CA GLU A 125 -3.32 14.17 -20.49
C GLU A 125 -2.73 15.17 -19.47
N ASP A 126 -3.60 15.87 -18.74
CA ASP A 126 -3.19 16.85 -17.73
C ASP A 126 -2.37 16.18 -16.60
N ALA A 127 -2.81 15.02 -16.11
CA ALA A 127 -2.10 14.27 -15.09
C ALA A 127 -0.71 13.82 -15.58
N ASN A 128 -0.62 13.25 -16.79
CA ASN A 128 0.65 12.87 -17.41
C ASN A 128 1.58 14.07 -17.60
N ARG A 129 1.03 15.23 -18.00
CA ARG A 129 1.78 16.49 -18.11
C ARG A 129 2.32 16.93 -16.75
N TRP A 130 1.52 16.89 -15.68
CA TRP A 130 1.96 17.27 -14.34
C TRP A 130 3.05 16.34 -13.81
N ILE A 131 2.90 15.02 -14.03
CA ILE A 131 3.92 14.01 -13.68
C ILE A 131 5.23 14.32 -14.42
N SER A 132 5.17 14.55 -15.73
CA SER A 132 6.34 14.90 -16.55
C SER A 132 7.07 16.14 -16.01
N LEU A 133 6.31 17.20 -15.68
CA LEU A 133 6.87 18.44 -15.10
C LEU A 133 7.54 18.18 -13.74
N ALA A 134 6.92 17.38 -12.87
CA ALA A 134 7.49 17.02 -11.58
C ALA A 134 8.81 16.26 -11.73
N LEU A 135 8.86 15.27 -12.63
CA LEU A 135 10.04 14.46 -12.89
C LEU A 135 11.21 15.28 -13.45
N GLN A 136 10.93 16.27 -14.31
CA GLN A 136 11.92 17.24 -14.79
C GLN A 136 12.52 18.08 -13.64
N LYS A 137 11.80 18.27 -12.53
CA LYS A 137 12.24 19.04 -11.35
C LYS A 137 12.96 18.20 -10.29
N ARG A 138 13.61 17.09 -10.69
CA ARG A 138 14.41 16.20 -9.81
C ARG A 138 13.57 15.49 -8.74
N CYS A 139 12.33 15.15 -9.09
CA CYS A 139 11.45 14.35 -8.22
C CYS A 139 12.05 12.99 -7.90
N ARG A 140 11.94 12.63 -6.61
CA ARG A 140 12.46 11.38 -6.03
C ARG A 140 11.35 10.45 -5.59
N ILE A 141 10.23 11.01 -5.16
CA ILE A 141 9.05 10.28 -4.67
C ILE A 141 7.85 10.77 -5.44
N LEU A 142 7.23 9.87 -6.21
CA LEU A 142 6.02 10.11 -6.96
C LEU A 142 4.89 9.26 -6.37
N LYS A 143 3.79 9.88 -5.98
CA LYS A 143 2.54 9.18 -5.64
C LYS A 143 1.45 9.69 -6.56
N VAL A 144 0.75 8.78 -7.22
CA VAL A 144 -0.42 9.11 -8.04
C VAL A 144 -1.56 8.20 -7.62
N SER A 145 -2.66 8.79 -7.20
CA SER A 145 -3.88 8.10 -6.79
C SER A 145 -5.05 8.61 -7.59
N ASN A 146 -5.93 7.71 -8.05
CA ASN A 146 -7.19 8.05 -8.69
C ASN A 146 -8.37 7.49 -7.89
N GLU A 147 -9.31 8.35 -7.47
CA GLU A 147 -10.33 7.96 -6.49
C GLU A 147 -11.58 7.29 -7.07
N GLU A 148 -11.95 7.50 -8.34
CA GLU A 148 -13.27 7.06 -8.82
C GLU A 148 -13.29 6.47 -10.26
N TYR A 149 -14.17 5.46 -10.42
CA TYR A 149 -14.78 4.81 -11.60
C TYR A 149 -13.93 4.38 -12.81
N CYS A 150 -12.83 5.06 -13.13
CA CYS A 150 -11.98 4.77 -14.29
C CYS A 150 -10.51 4.74 -13.88
N ASN A 151 -9.68 3.93 -14.54
CA ASN A 151 -8.25 3.96 -14.29
C ASN A 151 -7.59 5.16 -14.98
N LEU A 152 -6.66 5.83 -14.30
CA LEU A 152 -5.79 6.83 -14.93
C LEU A 152 -4.87 6.14 -15.93
N GLN A 153 -4.93 6.51 -17.20
CA GLN A 153 -4.03 5.96 -18.22
C GLN A 153 -2.68 6.66 -18.17
N LEU A 154 -1.65 5.92 -17.75
CA LEU A 154 -0.31 6.47 -17.63
C LEU A 154 0.42 6.37 -18.97
N ASP A 155 0.78 7.53 -19.55
CA ASP A 155 1.78 7.58 -20.61
C ASP A 155 3.14 7.30 -19.99
N HIS A 156 3.58 6.05 -20.05
CA HIS A 156 4.82 5.62 -19.43
C HIS A 156 6.04 6.41 -19.95
N SER A 157 6.00 7.03 -21.13
CA SER A 157 7.10 7.83 -21.69
C SER A 157 7.49 9.03 -20.80
N VAL A 158 6.55 9.53 -19.99
CA VAL A 158 6.80 10.63 -19.04
C VAL A 158 7.77 10.22 -17.93
N LEU A 159 7.94 8.92 -17.67
CA LEU A 159 8.80 8.36 -16.63
C LEU A 159 10.27 8.37 -17.05
N THR A 160 10.83 9.56 -17.24
CA THR A 160 12.25 9.76 -17.54
C THR A 160 12.88 10.63 -16.45
N SER A 161 13.51 10.01 -15.45
CA SER A 161 14.15 10.73 -14.34
C SER A 161 15.35 9.97 -13.77
N LYS A 162 16.49 10.67 -13.67
CA LYS A 162 17.70 10.14 -13.01
C LYS A 162 17.62 10.16 -11.48
N TYR A 163 16.57 10.76 -10.92
CA TYR A 163 16.44 11.00 -9.48
C TYR A 163 15.29 10.22 -8.84
N LEU A 164 14.38 9.67 -9.65
CA LEU A 164 13.20 8.95 -9.15
C LEU A 164 13.64 7.67 -8.43
N THR A 165 13.21 7.51 -7.19
CA THR A 165 13.57 6.39 -6.30
C THR A 165 12.38 5.57 -5.85
N ARG A 166 11.22 6.21 -5.66
CA ARG A 166 9.99 5.59 -5.17
C ARG A 166 8.81 6.04 -6.01
N VAL A 167 8.01 5.08 -6.45
CA VAL A 167 6.73 5.31 -7.11
C VAL A 167 5.65 4.55 -6.37
N VAL A 168 4.56 5.24 -6.10
CA VAL A 168 3.33 4.66 -5.57
C VAL A 168 2.22 5.00 -6.54
N PHE A 169 1.57 4.00 -7.11
CA PHE A 169 0.40 4.19 -7.95
C PHE A 169 -0.81 3.51 -7.33
N ASP A 170 -1.95 4.17 -7.45
CA ASP A 170 -3.23 3.73 -6.92
C ASP A 170 -4.31 4.00 -7.98
N ASN A 171 -4.99 2.94 -8.42
CA ASN A 171 -5.97 2.93 -9.52
C ASN A 171 -5.44 3.49 -10.86
N VAL A 172 -4.23 3.10 -11.25
CA VAL A 172 -3.59 3.50 -12.52
C VAL A 172 -3.55 2.34 -13.51
N SER A 173 -3.81 2.61 -14.79
CA SER A 173 -3.62 1.67 -15.89
C SER A 173 -2.19 1.77 -16.43
N LEU A 174 -1.48 0.65 -16.42
CA LEU A 174 -0.10 0.51 -16.87
C LEU A 174 -0.05 -0.33 -18.14
N ASP A 175 0.02 0.36 -19.29
CA ASP A 175 0.07 -0.28 -20.60
C ASP A 175 1.41 -0.99 -20.85
N GLN A 176 1.43 -1.84 -21.88
CA GLN A 176 2.62 -2.57 -22.30
C GLN A 176 3.81 -1.63 -22.60
N GLY A 177 4.98 -1.96 -22.05
CA GLY A 177 6.22 -1.18 -22.17
C GLY A 177 6.56 -0.33 -20.95
N PHE A 178 5.68 -0.27 -19.94
CA PHE A 178 5.92 0.47 -18.71
C PHE A 178 7.21 0.03 -17.99
N PHE A 179 7.41 -1.28 -17.78
CA PHE A 179 8.62 -1.77 -17.10
C PHE A 179 9.90 -1.57 -17.93
N GLU A 180 9.80 -1.66 -19.26
CA GLU A 180 10.94 -1.35 -20.15
C GLU A 180 11.34 0.13 -20.03
N GLN A 181 10.35 1.01 -19.99
CA GLN A 181 10.56 2.44 -19.82
C GLN A 181 11.10 2.78 -18.42
N LEU A 182 10.68 2.07 -17.37
CA LEU A 182 11.29 2.22 -16.04
C LEU A 182 12.77 1.83 -16.04
N GLU A 183 13.13 0.73 -16.70
CA GLU A 183 14.52 0.27 -16.79
C GLU A 183 15.40 1.27 -17.56
N MET A 184 14.89 1.85 -18.66
CA MET A 184 15.63 2.80 -19.50
C MET A 184 15.64 4.22 -18.94
N GLY A 185 14.52 4.69 -18.40
CA GLY A 185 14.26 6.07 -18.01
C GLY A 185 14.58 6.40 -16.55
N CYS A 186 14.50 5.41 -15.65
CA CYS A 186 14.57 5.60 -14.20
C CYS A 186 15.63 4.72 -13.51
N PRO A 187 16.94 4.96 -13.75
CA PRO A 187 18.01 4.09 -13.27
C PRO A 187 18.20 4.05 -11.74
N ALA A 188 17.69 5.06 -11.02
CA ALA A 188 17.80 5.16 -9.57
C ALA A 188 16.60 4.54 -8.80
N MET A 189 15.62 4.01 -9.53
CA MET A 189 14.36 3.50 -8.98
C MET A 189 14.58 2.27 -8.10
N GLN A 190 14.02 2.26 -6.91
CA GLN A 190 14.22 1.19 -5.91
C GLN A 190 12.93 0.62 -5.35
N VAL A 191 11.87 1.43 -5.28
CA VAL A 191 10.60 1.04 -4.66
C VAL A 191 9.46 1.31 -5.64
N LEU A 192 8.69 0.27 -5.94
CA LEU A 192 7.45 0.36 -6.70
C LEU A 192 6.33 -0.29 -5.90
N THR A 193 5.29 0.49 -5.61
CA THR A 193 4.09 0.01 -4.94
C THR A 193 2.88 0.34 -5.80
N LEU A 194 2.07 -0.67 -6.12
CA LEU A 194 0.88 -0.57 -6.94
C LEU A 194 -0.35 -1.00 -6.11
N TYR A 195 -1.41 -0.21 -6.13
CA TYR A 195 -2.70 -0.47 -5.49
C TYR A 195 -3.79 -0.38 -6.55
N GLY A 196 -4.67 -1.38 -6.67
CA GLY A 196 -5.80 -1.35 -7.61
C GLY A 196 -5.41 -1.11 -9.08
N CYS A 197 -4.15 -1.35 -9.47
CA CYS A 197 -3.64 -0.99 -10.79
C CYS A 197 -3.92 -2.10 -11.82
N VAL A 198 -4.18 -1.71 -13.06
CA VAL A 198 -4.26 -2.64 -14.20
C VAL A 198 -2.89 -2.73 -14.85
N ILE A 199 -2.39 -3.95 -15.04
CA ILE A 199 -1.06 -4.23 -15.58
C ILE A 199 -1.19 -5.00 -16.90
N GLY A 200 -0.92 -4.31 -18.01
CA GLY A 200 -0.86 -4.89 -19.35
C GLY A 200 0.52 -5.44 -19.74
N ASP A 201 1.55 -5.22 -18.91
CA ASP A 201 2.91 -5.70 -19.18
C ASP A 201 3.04 -7.23 -18.99
N ILE A 202 3.35 -7.93 -20.08
CA ILE A 202 3.62 -9.37 -20.05
C ILE A 202 4.95 -9.67 -19.36
N LYS A 203 5.95 -8.79 -19.49
CA LYS A 203 7.29 -9.01 -18.93
C LYS A 203 7.65 -7.91 -17.94
N ILE A 204 7.71 -8.28 -16.67
CA ILE A 204 8.04 -7.40 -15.57
C ILE A 204 9.52 -7.61 -15.21
N SER A 205 10.40 -6.73 -15.71
CA SER A 205 11.84 -6.80 -15.44
C SER A 205 12.42 -5.47 -14.99
N SER A 206 13.40 -5.54 -14.10
CA SER A 206 14.18 -4.40 -13.64
C SER A 206 15.50 -4.86 -13.03
N LYS A 207 16.51 -4.00 -13.10
CA LYS A 207 17.84 -4.21 -12.49
C LYS A 207 18.10 -3.36 -11.26
N SER A 208 17.26 -2.36 -11.02
CA SER A 208 17.43 -1.35 -9.97
C SER A 208 16.43 -1.54 -8.81
N LEU A 209 15.25 -2.10 -9.08
CA LEU A 209 14.19 -2.30 -8.09
C LEU A 209 14.61 -3.27 -6.98
N LYS A 210 14.32 -2.88 -5.74
CA LYS A 210 14.57 -3.65 -4.51
C LYS A 210 13.30 -4.07 -3.80
N ILE A 211 12.26 -3.24 -3.89
CA ILE A 211 10.95 -3.49 -3.26
C ILE A 211 9.89 -3.37 -4.34
N LEU A 212 9.08 -4.41 -4.47
CA LEU A 212 7.96 -4.47 -5.40
C LEU A 212 6.72 -4.95 -4.67
N ASN A 213 5.66 -4.17 -4.71
CA ASN A 213 4.40 -4.48 -4.06
C ASN A 213 3.25 -4.35 -5.04
N PHE A 214 2.43 -5.40 -5.14
CA PHE A 214 1.17 -5.42 -5.86
C PHE A 214 0.05 -5.62 -4.85
N ASN A 215 -0.93 -4.72 -4.80
CA ASN A 215 -2.10 -4.85 -3.95
C ASN A 215 -3.34 -4.68 -4.80
N GLU A 216 -4.20 -5.70 -4.80
CA GLU A 216 -5.47 -5.69 -5.54
C GLU A 216 -5.29 -5.31 -7.01
N CYS A 217 -4.12 -5.65 -7.58
CA CYS A 217 -3.77 -5.33 -8.96
C CYS A 217 -4.32 -6.37 -9.92
N GLN A 218 -4.81 -5.92 -11.07
CA GLN A 218 -5.34 -6.77 -12.13
C GLN A 218 -4.26 -7.03 -13.19
N PHE A 219 -3.92 -8.29 -13.42
CA PHE A 219 -3.06 -8.70 -14.52
C PHE A 219 -3.90 -9.13 -15.72
N GLU A 220 -3.79 -8.40 -16.84
CA GLU A 220 -4.59 -8.65 -18.04
C GLU A 220 -4.22 -9.97 -18.72
N ASP A 221 -2.92 -10.29 -18.70
CA ASP A 221 -2.33 -11.46 -19.33
C ASP A 221 -1.43 -12.25 -18.37
N LYS A 222 -0.99 -13.45 -18.79
CA LYS A 222 0.02 -14.23 -18.08
C LYS A 222 1.36 -13.48 -18.06
N SER A 223 1.61 -12.75 -16.99
CA SER A 223 2.81 -11.96 -16.79
C SER A 223 3.96 -12.77 -16.17
N TYR A 224 5.19 -12.35 -16.47
CA TYR A 224 6.42 -12.98 -15.99
C TYR A 224 7.26 -11.96 -15.23
N ILE A 225 7.60 -12.27 -13.98
CA ILE A 225 8.45 -11.44 -13.13
C ILE A 225 9.89 -11.96 -13.16
N SER A 226 10.81 -11.10 -13.58
CA SER A 226 12.24 -11.38 -13.67
C SER A 226 13.02 -10.15 -13.20
N ILE A 227 13.20 -10.06 -11.87
CA ILE A 227 13.82 -8.92 -11.19
C ILE A 227 14.88 -9.47 -10.22
N PRO A 228 16.10 -9.73 -10.69
CA PRO A 228 17.14 -10.34 -9.86
C PRO A 228 17.60 -9.44 -8.70
N SER A 229 17.32 -8.14 -8.76
CA SER A 229 17.66 -7.16 -7.71
C SER A 229 16.62 -7.07 -6.59
N VAL A 230 15.45 -7.70 -6.73
CA VAL A 230 14.37 -7.57 -5.74
C VAL A 230 14.74 -8.29 -4.45
N THR A 231 14.53 -7.60 -3.32
CA THR A 231 14.79 -8.11 -1.96
C THR A 231 13.50 -8.35 -1.19
N SER A 232 12.45 -7.63 -1.53
CA SER A 232 11.11 -7.74 -0.95
C SER A 232 10.06 -7.74 -2.06
N LEU A 233 9.21 -8.76 -2.07
CA LEU A 233 8.08 -8.89 -3.01
C LEU A 233 6.79 -9.09 -2.22
N THR A 234 5.77 -8.30 -2.54
CA THR A 234 4.43 -8.50 -2.01
C THR A 234 3.41 -8.63 -3.13
N MET A 235 2.51 -9.62 -3.01
CA MET A 235 1.33 -9.78 -3.86
C MET A 235 0.11 -9.99 -2.97
N TYR A 236 -0.71 -8.97 -2.83
CA TYR A 236 -1.94 -9.03 -2.05
C TYR A 236 -3.13 -9.03 -3.00
N GLN A 237 -3.92 -10.11 -2.92
CA GLN A 237 -5.18 -10.30 -3.65
C GLN A 237 -5.11 -9.94 -5.15
N PRO A 238 -4.17 -10.53 -5.93
CA PRO A 238 -4.07 -10.26 -7.34
C PRO A 238 -5.34 -10.72 -8.08
N GLU A 239 -5.82 -9.89 -8.99
CA GLU A 239 -6.95 -10.21 -9.87
C GLU A 239 -6.48 -10.63 -11.27
N GLY A 240 -7.29 -11.44 -11.95
CA GLY A 240 -6.93 -11.98 -13.27
C GLY A 240 -5.94 -13.14 -13.16
N PHE A 241 -4.77 -13.01 -13.79
CA PHE A 241 -3.74 -14.05 -13.80
C PHE A 241 -2.73 -13.90 -12.64
N VAL A 242 -2.35 -15.02 -12.03
CA VAL A 242 -1.23 -15.04 -11.08
C VAL A 242 0.10 -14.95 -11.86
N PRO A 243 0.97 -13.96 -11.58
CA PRO A 243 2.23 -13.79 -12.28
C PRO A 243 3.20 -14.95 -12.03
N ILE A 244 3.92 -15.38 -13.07
CA ILE A 244 4.96 -16.41 -12.96
C ILE A 244 6.28 -15.74 -12.60
N ILE A 245 6.86 -16.12 -11.47
CA ILE A 245 8.13 -15.57 -10.98
C ILE A 245 9.27 -16.51 -11.39
N ASN A 246 10.22 -16.00 -12.19
CA ASN A 246 11.31 -16.81 -12.76
C ASN A 246 12.68 -16.49 -12.16
N ASP A 247 13.02 -15.21 -12.01
CA ASP A 247 14.35 -14.78 -11.57
C ASP A 247 14.25 -13.75 -10.44
N VAL A 248 14.37 -14.25 -9.21
CA VAL A 248 14.29 -13.48 -7.96
C VAL A 248 15.41 -13.91 -6.99
N ALA A 249 16.62 -14.10 -7.51
CA ALA A 249 17.74 -14.67 -6.76
C ALA A 249 18.12 -13.89 -5.47
N SER A 250 17.86 -12.58 -5.42
CA SER A 250 18.14 -11.73 -4.25
C SER A 250 16.99 -11.63 -3.25
N LEU A 251 15.87 -12.32 -3.49
CA LEU A 251 14.65 -12.19 -2.69
C LEU A 251 14.86 -12.76 -1.28
N VAL A 252 14.67 -11.91 -0.28
CA VAL A 252 14.84 -12.26 1.14
C VAL A 252 13.48 -12.40 1.83
N ILE A 253 12.54 -11.52 1.47
CA ILE A 253 11.21 -11.42 2.08
C ILE A 253 10.17 -11.54 0.97
N ALA A 254 9.21 -12.43 1.15
CA ALA A 254 8.04 -12.52 0.28
C ALA A 254 6.75 -12.54 1.10
N SER A 255 5.74 -11.85 0.60
CA SER A 255 4.37 -11.90 1.13
C SER A 255 3.41 -12.16 -0.03
N ALA A 256 2.53 -13.15 0.11
CA ALA A 256 1.50 -13.43 -0.87
C ALA A 256 0.16 -13.79 -0.21
N ASP A 257 -0.89 -13.03 -0.51
CA ASP A 257 -2.27 -13.32 -0.13
C ASP A 257 -3.08 -13.53 -1.42
N LEU A 258 -3.69 -14.70 -1.57
CA LEU A 258 -4.38 -15.10 -2.79
C LEU A 258 -5.86 -15.41 -2.53
N ASN A 259 -6.75 -14.88 -3.37
CA ASN A 259 -8.20 -15.11 -3.29
C ASN A 259 -8.77 -15.89 -4.50
N LYS A 260 -8.12 -15.81 -5.67
CA LYS A 260 -8.58 -16.44 -6.93
C LYS A 260 -7.40 -17.14 -7.61
N CYS A 261 -7.06 -18.34 -7.14
CA CYS A 261 -5.89 -19.10 -7.60
C CYS A 261 -6.21 -20.59 -7.63
N ASP A 262 -5.66 -21.33 -8.60
CA ASP A 262 -5.74 -22.79 -8.65
C ASP A 262 -4.53 -23.48 -7.99
N ALA A 263 -4.54 -24.82 -7.91
CA ALA A 263 -3.47 -25.58 -7.28
C ALA A 263 -2.12 -25.51 -8.03
N SER A 264 -2.16 -25.36 -9.36
CA SER A 264 -0.96 -25.18 -10.17
C SER A 264 -0.32 -23.83 -9.94
N ASP A 265 -1.12 -22.77 -9.97
CA ASP A 265 -0.68 -21.39 -9.77
C ASP A 265 -0.04 -21.23 -8.38
N MET A 266 -0.70 -21.75 -7.33
CA MET A 266 -0.17 -21.75 -5.97
C MET A 266 1.16 -22.50 -5.89
N ARG A 267 1.26 -23.66 -6.55
CA ARG A 267 2.50 -24.45 -6.60
C ARG A 267 3.62 -23.70 -7.30
N HIS A 268 3.35 -23.10 -8.45
CA HIS A 268 4.35 -22.32 -9.20
C HIS A 268 4.85 -21.14 -8.37
N LEU A 269 3.95 -20.44 -7.69
CA LEU A 269 4.30 -19.34 -6.82
C LEU A 269 5.19 -19.81 -5.66
N LEU A 270 4.75 -20.81 -4.88
CA LEU A 270 5.53 -21.29 -3.74
C LEU A 270 6.89 -21.86 -4.15
N TRP A 271 6.99 -22.49 -5.32
CA TRP A 271 8.27 -22.96 -5.84
C TRP A 271 9.21 -21.80 -6.16
N SER A 272 8.71 -20.74 -6.80
CA SER A 272 9.51 -19.55 -7.09
C SER A 272 10.01 -18.82 -5.82
N LEU A 273 9.25 -18.92 -4.73
CA LEU A 273 9.58 -18.32 -3.43
C LEU A 273 10.44 -19.22 -2.53
N SER A 274 10.89 -20.38 -3.00
CA SER A 274 11.64 -21.36 -2.19
C SER A 274 12.95 -20.83 -1.57
N GLY A 275 13.55 -19.81 -2.18
CA GLY A 275 14.82 -19.21 -1.74
C GLY A 275 14.73 -18.21 -0.58
N VAL A 276 13.53 -17.79 -0.17
CA VAL A 276 13.35 -16.68 0.77
C VAL A 276 13.70 -17.06 2.22
N LYS A 277 14.05 -16.05 3.03
CA LYS A 277 14.28 -16.20 4.48
C LYS A 277 13.02 -15.94 5.30
N LYS A 278 12.16 -15.06 4.79
CA LYS A 278 10.88 -14.73 5.40
C LYS A 278 9.77 -14.91 4.38
N LEU A 279 8.76 -15.69 4.74
CA LEU A 279 7.59 -15.93 3.90
C LEU A 279 6.32 -15.65 4.71
N GLU A 280 5.48 -14.78 4.19
CA GLU A 280 4.10 -14.63 4.62
C GLU A 280 3.19 -15.15 3.51
N PHE A 281 2.32 -16.09 3.83
CA PHE A 281 1.45 -16.70 2.83
C PHE A 281 0.03 -16.90 3.37
N ASP A 282 -0.93 -16.23 2.75
CA ASP A 282 -2.35 -16.36 3.05
C ASP A 282 -3.14 -16.80 1.80
N TYR A 283 -4.24 -17.50 2.04
CA TYR A 283 -5.16 -17.97 1.03
C TYR A 283 -6.59 -17.85 1.54
N GLN A 284 -7.36 -16.99 0.88
CA GLN A 284 -8.76 -16.71 1.21
C GLN A 284 -9.71 -17.13 0.07
N GLY A 285 -9.22 -17.96 -0.87
CA GLY A 285 -9.96 -18.36 -2.05
C GLY A 285 -10.92 -19.53 -1.85
N TYR A 286 -11.53 -19.99 -2.93
CA TYR A 286 -12.51 -21.09 -2.90
C TYR A 286 -11.88 -22.42 -2.48
N LYS A 287 -12.73 -23.37 -2.07
CA LYS A 287 -12.32 -24.74 -1.75
C LYS A 287 -11.52 -25.39 -2.90
N MET A 288 -10.25 -25.67 -2.63
CA MET A 288 -9.28 -26.31 -3.51
C MET A 288 -9.01 -27.74 -3.04
N LYS A 289 -9.01 -28.70 -3.96
CA LYS A 289 -8.51 -30.06 -3.69
C LYS A 289 -7.07 -30.14 -4.15
N ILE A 290 -6.19 -30.48 -3.22
CA ILE A 290 -4.78 -30.70 -3.54
C ILE A 290 -4.54 -32.20 -3.51
N GLU A 291 -4.44 -32.80 -4.71
CA GLU A 291 -4.12 -34.21 -4.84
C GLU A 291 -2.74 -34.50 -4.23
N ASN A 292 -2.66 -35.60 -3.48
CA ASN A 292 -1.52 -36.04 -2.68
C ASN A 292 -0.19 -36.00 -3.46
N ASN A 293 0.50 -34.86 -3.48
CA ASN A 293 1.81 -34.68 -4.10
C ASN A 293 2.59 -33.43 -3.64
N LEU A 294 2.04 -32.53 -2.81
CA LEU A 294 2.78 -31.31 -2.40
C LEU A 294 4.07 -31.61 -1.61
N GLN A 295 4.10 -32.71 -0.86
CA GLN A 295 5.25 -33.12 -0.04
C GLN A 295 6.57 -33.29 -0.85
N PHE A 296 6.49 -33.46 -2.17
CA PHE A 296 7.67 -33.75 -2.99
C PHE A 296 8.33 -32.52 -3.66
N TRP A 297 7.78 -31.30 -3.52
CA TRP A 297 8.19 -30.17 -4.36
C TRP A 297 8.67 -28.92 -3.63
N LEU A 298 8.33 -28.74 -2.36
CA LEU A 298 8.70 -27.56 -1.60
C LEU A 298 9.91 -27.87 -0.71
N LYS A 299 11.03 -27.21 -0.99
CA LYS A 299 12.21 -27.20 -0.12
C LYS A 299 12.58 -25.76 0.16
N PHE A 300 12.24 -25.31 1.35
CA PHE A 300 12.56 -23.99 1.86
C PHE A 300 13.86 -24.08 2.69
N ASP A 301 14.98 -24.27 1.99
CA ASP A 301 16.29 -24.54 2.62
C ASP A 301 16.82 -23.37 3.47
N HIS A 302 16.28 -22.16 3.26
CA HIS A 302 16.74 -20.92 3.88
C HIS A 302 15.68 -20.20 4.71
N LEU A 303 14.47 -20.75 4.81
CA LEU A 303 13.35 -20.11 5.49
C LEU A 303 13.54 -20.18 7.00
N VAL A 304 13.47 -19.01 7.64
CA VAL A 304 13.69 -18.80 9.09
C VAL A 304 12.43 -18.29 9.77
N ASP A 305 11.62 -17.49 9.06
CA ASP A 305 10.41 -16.85 9.58
C ASP A 305 9.24 -17.16 8.63
N LEU A 306 8.23 -17.87 9.12
CA LEU A 306 7.06 -18.25 8.33
C LEU A 306 5.79 -17.72 8.99
N THR A 307 4.96 -17.03 8.20
CA THR A 307 3.63 -16.58 8.60
C THR A 307 2.59 -17.23 7.70
N LEU A 308 1.61 -17.91 8.28
CA LEU A 308 0.51 -18.55 7.55
C LEU A 308 -0.84 -18.04 8.05
N GLY A 309 -1.78 -17.85 7.13
CA GLY A 309 -3.17 -17.56 7.47
C GLY A 309 -3.98 -18.79 7.88
N GLN A 310 -5.28 -18.61 8.11
CA GLN A 310 -6.12 -19.61 8.78
C GLN A 310 -6.24 -20.93 8.01
N TRP A 311 -6.27 -20.88 6.67
CA TRP A 311 -6.40 -22.04 5.78
C TRP A 311 -5.36 -23.14 6.07
N CYS A 312 -4.24 -22.83 6.73
CA CYS A 312 -3.22 -23.81 7.07
C CYS A 312 -3.70 -24.90 8.06
N VAL A 313 -4.78 -24.64 8.82
CA VAL A 313 -5.36 -25.57 9.80
C VAL A 313 -6.45 -26.48 9.20
N ASP A 314 -6.84 -26.23 7.95
CA ASP A 314 -7.84 -27.03 7.24
C ASP A 314 -7.34 -28.44 6.95
N SER A 315 -8.28 -29.38 6.74
CA SER A 315 -8.00 -30.79 6.51
C SER A 315 -7.03 -31.39 7.52
N ASP A 316 -7.27 -31.09 8.80
CA ASP A 316 -6.47 -31.57 9.91
C ASP A 316 -4.98 -31.20 9.79
N PHE A 317 -4.73 -29.90 9.59
CA PHE A 317 -3.41 -29.28 9.49
C PHE A 317 -2.57 -29.74 8.27
N TYR A 318 -3.24 -30.18 7.20
CA TYR A 318 -2.57 -30.69 5.99
C TYR A 318 -1.48 -29.75 5.47
N ALA A 319 -1.85 -28.48 5.22
CA ALA A 319 -0.92 -27.50 4.68
C ALA A 319 0.18 -27.13 5.68
N LEU A 320 -0.19 -26.90 6.95
CA LEU A 320 0.77 -26.58 8.01
C LEU A 320 1.87 -27.65 8.12
N VAL A 321 1.49 -28.92 8.14
CA VAL A 321 2.45 -30.04 8.22
C VAL A 321 3.39 -30.06 7.02
N ILE A 322 2.90 -29.78 5.80
CA ILE A 322 3.74 -29.69 4.61
C ILE A 322 4.79 -28.58 4.75
N PHE A 323 4.37 -27.37 5.15
CA PHE A 323 5.32 -26.26 5.33
C PHE A 323 6.38 -26.58 6.40
N LEU A 324 5.99 -27.25 7.49
CA LEU A 324 6.91 -27.66 8.55
C LEU A 324 7.89 -28.74 8.06
N GLN A 325 7.43 -29.73 7.30
CA GLN A 325 8.29 -30.75 6.68
C GLN A 325 9.27 -30.15 5.65
N SER A 326 8.84 -29.10 4.95
CA SER A 326 9.60 -28.44 3.88
C SER A 326 10.58 -27.36 4.38
N SER A 327 10.58 -27.01 5.67
CA SER A 327 11.33 -25.86 6.20
C SER A 327 12.29 -26.28 7.33
N PRO A 328 13.44 -26.90 7.01
CA PRO A 328 14.33 -27.50 8.02
C PRO A 328 14.98 -26.48 8.95
N ARG A 329 15.11 -25.21 8.53
CA ARG A 329 15.77 -24.13 9.29
C ARG A 329 14.80 -23.14 9.96
N LEU A 330 13.52 -23.49 10.02
CA LEU A 330 12.51 -22.59 10.56
C LEU A 330 12.78 -22.30 12.04
N GLU A 331 12.89 -21.01 12.40
CA GLU A 331 13.13 -20.56 13.78
C GLU A 331 11.88 -19.94 14.40
N LYS A 332 11.06 -19.26 13.59
CA LYS A 332 9.81 -18.63 14.01
C LYS A 332 8.65 -19.03 13.08
N LEU A 333 7.54 -19.43 13.68
CA LEU A 333 6.26 -19.63 12.99
C LEU A 333 5.24 -18.66 13.57
N THR A 334 4.47 -17.99 12.71
CA THR A 334 3.34 -17.14 13.08
C THR A 334 2.08 -17.65 12.37
N LEU A 335 1.00 -17.90 13.12
CA LEU A 335 -0.28 -18.34 12.56
C LEU A 335 -1.34 -17.26 12.80
N LYS A 336 -1.90 -16.72 11.71
CA LYS A 336 -3.01 -15.76 11.72
C LYS A 336 -4.33 -16.49 11.55
N LEU A 337 -5.03 -16.72 12.66
CA LEU A 337 -6.33 -17.41 12.68
C LEU A 337 -7.44 -16.36 12.67
N GLU A 338 -7.79 -15.87 11.49
CA GLU A 338 -8.84 -14.86 11.25
C GLU A 338 -10.19 -15.51 10.85
N ILE A 339 -11.03 -15.87 11.83
CA ILE A 339 -12.43 -16.17 11.53
C ILE A 339 -13.20 -14.85 11.56
N LEU A 340 -13.38 -14.17 10.44
CA LEU A 340 -14.38 -13.09 10.43
C LEU A 340 -15.73 -13.67 10.90
N PRO A 341 -16.42 -13.03 11.87
CA PRO A 341 -17.68 -13.55 12.35
C PRO A 341 -18.65 -13.67 11.17
N PRO A 342 -19.46 -14.74 11.09
CA PRO A 342 -20.27 -15.09 9.92
C PRO A 342 -21.30 -14.02 9.47
N ASN A 343 -21.42 -12.91 10.20
CA ASN A 343 -22.34 -11.80 9.94
C ASN A 343 -21.66 -10.44 9.73
N TYR A 344 -20.33 -10.36 9.55
CA TYR A 344 -19.68 -9.09 9.24
C TYR A 344 -19.97 -8.70 7.79
N LYS A 345 -20.99 -7.85 7.59
CA LYS A 345 -21.24 -7.18 6.31
C LYS A 345 -20.16 -6.13 6.10
N ILE A 346 -19.41 -6.24 5.01
CA ILE A 346 -18.56 -5.15 4.52
C ILE A 346 -19.47 -3.95 4.25
N PRO A 347 -19.21 -2.73 4.79
CA PRO A 347 -20.20 -1.67 4.76
C PRO A 347 -20.49 -1.03 3.39
N TYR A 348 -19.86 -1.47 2.29
CA TYR A 348 -19.90 -0.71 1.02
C TYR A 348 -20.03 -1.51 -0.27
N ASP A 349 -20.44 -2.79 -0.24
CA ASP A 349 -20.66 -3.50 -1.50
C ASP A 349 -21.89 -4.41 -1.44
N GLU A 350 -23.03 -3.91 -1.93
CA GLU A 350 -24.29 -4.67 -1.99
C GLU A 350 -24.31 -5.69 -3.16
N HIS A 351 -23.25 -5.76 -3.98
CA HIS A 351 -23.21 -6.64 -5.15
C HIS A 351 -22.33 -7.89 -5.02
N ILE A 352 -21.46 -7.97 -4.01
CA ILE A 352 -20.71 -9.20 -3.74
C ILE A 352 -21.35 -9.95 -2.57
N LYS A 353 -22.28 -10.85 -2.88
CA LYS A 353 -22.61 -11.96 -1.96
C LYS A 353 -21.39 -12.87 -1.86
N VAL A 354 -20.38 -12.49 -1.07
CA VAL A 354 -19.37 -13.45 -0.62
C VAL A 354 -20.08 -14.34 0.39
N GLN A 355 -20.69 -15.42 -0.10
CA GLN A 355 -20.87 -16.60 0.74
C GLN A 355 -19.46 -17.08 1.07
N LYS A 356 -18.87 -16.59 2.16
CA LYS A 356 -17.75 -17.28 2.83
C LYS A 356 -18.33 -18.59 3.34
N GLU A 357 -18.36 -19.61 2.48
CA GLU A 357 -18.71 -20.95 2.92
C GLU A 357 -17.66 -21.37 3.95
N SER A 358 -18.10 -21.51 5.20
CA SER A 358 -17.32 -22.02 6.33
C SER A 358 -17.01 -23.50 6.13
N GLY A 359 -16.20 -23.82 5.12
CA GLY A 359 -15.73 -25.17 4.78
C GLY A 359 -14.23 -25.15 4.52
N GLU A 360 -13.59 -26.31 4.62
CA GLU A 360 -12.14 -26.46 4.39
C GLU A 360 -11.72 -25.86 3.04
N HIS A 361 -10.84 -24.86 3.05
CA HIS A 361 -10.32 -24.22 1.84
C HIS A 361 -9.39 -25.15 1.09
N ILE A 362 -8.68 -26.04 1.78
CA ILE A 362 -7.83 -27.06 1.18
C ILE A 362 -8.27 -28.43 1.64
N ILE A 363 -8.45 -29.36 0.69
CA ILE A 363 -8.64 -30.79 0.95
C ILE A 363 -7.41 -31.57 0.51
N GLY A 364 -6.79 -32.33 1.41
CA GLY A 364 -5.67 -33.23 1.11
C GLY A 364 -5.49 -34.32 2.17
N GLU A 365 -4.81 -35.42 1.83
CA GLU A 365 -4.52 -36.52 2.76
C GLU A 365 -2.99 -36.76 2.88
N LEU A 366 -2.46 -36.73 4.11
CA LEU A 366 -1.05 -37.04 4.36
C LEU A 366 -0.92 -38.46 4.91
N LYS A 367 -0.04 -39.27 4.28
CA LYS A 367 0.36 -40.59 4.78
C LYS A 367 1.38 -40.50 5.90
N GLU A 368 2.31 -39.54 5.83
CA GLU A 368 3.36 -39.30 6.81
C GLU A 368 3.23 -37.87 7.36
N ARG A 369 2.98 -37.77 8.67
CA ARG A 369 2.67 -36.50 9.35
C ARG A 369 3.75 -36.05 10.34
N SER A 370 4.83 -36.80 10.47
CA SER A 370 5.95 -36.45 11.35
C SER A 370 6.77 -35.30 10.77
N PHE A 371 7.18 -34.38 11.64
CA PHE A 371 8.14 -33.30 11.36
C PHE A 371 9.03 -33.11 12.60
N THR A 372 10.29 -32.73 12.41
CA THR A 372 11.26 -32.62 13.53
C THR A 372 11.54 -31.18 13.94
N CYS A 373 11.37 -30.20 13.04
CA CYS A 373 11.53 -28.75 13.25
C CYS A 373 12.56 -28.37 14.33
N GLU A 374 13.80 -28.88 14.19
CA GLU A 374 14.82 -28.86 15.25
C GLU A 374 15.26 -27.45 15.66
N HIS A 375 15.09 -26.47 14.77
CA HIS A 375 15.49 -25.07 14.98
C HIS A 375 14.34 -24.17 15.43
N LEU A 376 13.11 -24.70 15.51
CA LEU A 376 11.94 -23.90 15.84
C LEU A 376 11.99 -23.49 17.32
N ASN A 377 12.03 -22.18 17.56
CA ASN A 377 12.18 -21.60 18.90
C ASN A 377 10.87 -20.99 19.40
N SER A 378 10.08 -20.42 18.50
CA SER A 378 8.84 -19.71 18.84
C SER A 378 7.72 -19.97 17.84
N VAL A 379 6.52 -20.22 18.36
CA VAL A 379 5.27 -20.27 17.62
C VAL A 379 4.35 -19.18 18.18
N GLU A 380 4.02 -18.21 17.36
CA GLU A 380 3.11 -17.12 17.67
C GLU A 380 1.74 -17.43 17.03
N ILE A 381 0.68 -17.49 17.84
CA ILE A 381 -0.68 -17.74 17.37
C ILE A 381 -1.50 -16.48 17.62
N ILE A 382 -1.97 -15.86 16.54
CA ILE A 382 -2.82 -14.68 16.58
C ILE A 382 -4.24 -15.14 16.31
N SER A 383 -5.12 -15.03 17.31
CA SER A 383 -6.51 -15.52 17.25
C SER A 383 -7.48 -14.52 17.87
N MET A 384 -8.79 -14.70 17.69
CA MET A 384 -9.77 -13.95 18.47
C MET A 384 -9.96 -14.60 19.85
N GLU A 385 -10.31 -13.80 20.86
CA GLU A 385 -10.48 -14.25 22.26
C GLU A 385 -11.42 -15.46 22.43
N GLN A 386 -12.31 -15.70 21.47
CA GLN A 386 -13.30 -16.77 21.52
C GLN A 386 -12.81 -18.12 20.95
N ASP A 387 -11.60 -18.18 20.36
CA ASP A 387 -11.08 -19.33 19.59
C ASP A 387 -9.90 -20.05 20.25
N GLU A 388 -9.92 -20.17 21.58
CA GLU A 388 -8.91 -20.94 22.34
C GLU A 388 -8.82 -22.41 21.87
N TYR A 389 -9.91 -22.96 21.32
CA TYR A 389 -9.95 -24.33 20.80
C TYR A 389 -8.98 -24.56 19.63
N LEU A 390 -8.93 -23.67 18.63
CA LEU A 390 -8.05 -23.83 17.48
C LEU A 390 -6.58 -23.64 17.88
N ALA A 391 -6.30 -22.65 18.72
CA ALA A 391 -4.97 -22.45 19.29
C ALA A 391 -4.50 -23.71 20.06
N ASN A 392 -5.37 -24.30 20.88
CA ASN A 392 -5.08 -25.54 21.60
C ASN A 392 -4.86 -26.74 20.69
N ARG A 393 -5.58 -26.86 19.57
CA ARG A 393 -5.33 -27.93 18.59
C ARG A 393 -3.96 -27.77 17.91
N VAL A 394 -3.56 -26.53 17.57
CA VAL A 394 -2.21 -26.27 17.04
C VAL A 394 -1.17 -26.69 18.07
N VAL A 395 -1.31 -26.28 19.33
CA VAL A 395 -0.38 -26.69 20.41
C VAL A 395 -0.33 -28.22 20.53
N GLY A 396 -1.49 -28.89 20.49
CA GLY A 396 -1.60 -30.34 20.50
C GLY A 396 -0.80 -31.02 19.39
N LEU A 397 -0.91 -30.51 18.15
CA LEU A 397 -0.15 -31.04 17.00
C LEU A 397 1.37 -31.05 17.23
N PHE A 398 1.92 -29.97 17.79
CA PHE A 398 3.35 -29.87 18.08
C PHE A 398 3.77 -30.79 19.23
N VAL A 399 2.95 -30.89 20.28
CA VAL A 399 3.20 -31.80 21.41
C VAL A 399 3.18 -33.26 20.95
N ASP A 400 2.19 -33.65 20.16
CA ASP A 400 2.04 -35.00 19.62
C ASP A 400 3.18 -35.38 18.65
N SER A 401 3.76 -34.38 17.98
CA SER A 401 4.91 -34.54 17.08
C SER A 401 6.26 -34.54 17.82
N GLY A 402 6.27 -34.41 19.16
CA GLY A 402 7.47 -34.46 19.99
C GLY A 402 8.24 -33.14 20.10
N VAL A 403 7.69 -32.04 19.58
CA VAL A 403 8.30 -30.71 19.60
C VAL A 403 7.92 -30.00 20.91
N THR A 404 8.73 -30.19 21.96
CA THR A 404 8.40 -29.76 23.32
C THR A 404 9.20 -28.55 23.82
N SER A 405 10.27 -28.14 23.12
CA SER A 405 11.12 -27.01 23.50
C SER A 405 10.66 -25.65 22.97
N VAL A 406 9.60 -25.63 22.15
CA VAL A 406 9.09 -24.43 21.50
C VAL A 406 8.33 -23.55 22.49
N ARG A 407 8.55 -22.24 22.41
CA ARG A 407 7.75 -21.26 23.14
C ARG A 407 6.50 -20.92 22.35
N PHE A 408 5.33 -21.10 22.97
CA PHE A 408 4.05 -20.66 22.40
C PHE A 408 3.67 -19.30 22.97
N ASP A 409 3.36 -18.36 22.08
CA ASP A 409 2.81 -17.04 22.44
C ASP A 409 1.44 -16.91 21.75
N ILE A 410 0.37 -16.84 22.54
CA ILE A 410 -1.00 -16.70 22.04
C ILE A 410 -1.42 -15.26 22.25
N LYS A 411 -1.65 -14.55 21.15
CA LYS A 411 -2.08 -13.15 21.14
C LYS A 411 -3.49 -13.02 20.61
N PHE A 412 -4.22 -12.06 21.16
CA PHE A 412 -5.59 -11.79 20.76
C PHE A 412 -5.72 -10.53 19.91
N TRP A 413 -6.47 -10.58 18.81
CA TRP A 413 -6.65 -9.48 17.84
C TRP A 413 -6.92 -8.11 18.49
N TRP A 414 -7.81 -8.04 19.48
CA TRP A 414 -8.19 -6.78 20.14
C TRP A 414 -7.06 -6.15 20.96
N SER A 415 -6.10 -6.94 21.43
CA SER A 415 -4.91 -6.44 22.14
C SER A 415 -3.90 -5.74 21.22
N GLN A 416 -4.08 -5.83 19.89
CA GLN A 416 -3.26 -5.17 18.87
C GLN A 416 -4.02 -4.11 18.05
N VAL A 417 -5.19 -3.62 18.52
CA VAL A 417 -5.99 -2.58 17.83
C VAL A 417 -5.34 -1.18 17.86
N THR A 418 -4.06 -1.10 18.21
CA THR A 418 -3.17 -0.06 17.70
C THR A 418 -2.29 -0.68 16.63
N PHE A 419 -2.64 -0.45 15.35
CA PHE A 419 -1.85 -0.82 14.16
C PHE A 419 -1.82 -2.32 13.78
N TRP A 420 -2.96 -2.87 13.38
CA TRP A 420 -3.02 -3.86 12.30
C TRP A 420 -3.81 -3.28 11.13
N MET A 421 -3.33 -2.14 10.63
CA MET A 421 -3.22 -2.09 9.19
C MET A 421 -1.98 -2.91 8.84
N PRO A 422 -1.99 -3.76 7.80
CA PRO A 422 -0.72 -4.24 7.27
C PRO A 422 0.20 -3.02 7.10
N SER A 423 1.51 -3.16 7.30
CA SER A 423 2.49 -2.07 7.13
C SER A 423 2.30 -1.26 5.82
N PHE A 424 1.54 -1.84 4.89
CA PHE A 424 0.83 -1.30 3.73
C PHE A 424 0.03 0.00 3.85
N HIS A 425 -0.59 0.36 4.98
CA HIS A 425 -1.25 1.68 5.11
C HIS A 425 -0.45 2.70 5.92
N GLN A 426 0.60 2.30 6.64
CA GLN A 426 1.49 3.29 7.29
C GLN A 426 2.23 4.12 6.23
N GLU A 427 2.55 3.52 5.08
CA GLU A 427 3.18 4.24 3.96
C GLU A 427 2.24 5.22 3.23
N LEU A 428 0.93 5.20 3.49
CA LEU A 428 -0.03 6.16 2.94
C LEU A 428 0.00 7.50 3.69
N HIS A 429 0.55 7.54 4.91
CA HIS A 429 0.60 8.73 5.78
C HIS A 429 2.00 9.18 6.24
N ASP A 430 3.08 8.46 5.92
CA ASP A 430 4.47 8.82 6.27
C ASP A 430 5.36 9.24 5.08
#